data_AF-G9KH78-F1
#
_entry.id   AF-G9KH78-F1
#
_cell.length_a   1.000
_cell.length_b   1.000
_cell.length_c   1.000
_cell.angle_alpha   90.00
_cell.angle_beta   90.00
_cell.angle_gamma   90.00
#
_symmetry.space_group_name_H-M   'P 1'
#
loop_
_entity.id
_entity.type
_entity.pdbx_description
1 polymer ?
#
loop_
_entity_poly.entity_id
_entity_poly.type
_entity_poly.pdbx_seq_one_letter_code
_entity_poly.pdbx_strand_id
1 'polypeptide(L)'
;GDFLRGFKMFGSLFKPYVRYCLEEEGCMEYMRGLLRDNDLFRAYVTWAEKHPQCQRLKLSDMLAKPHQRLTKYPLLLKSVLRRTDEPRAKEAVVTMIDSAERFIHHVNACMRQRQGG
;
A
#
# COMPACT_ATOMS: atom_id res chain seq x y z
N GLY A 1 -15.35 19.98 -4.35
CA GLY A 1 -15.44 18.55 -4.70
C GLY A 1 -14.85 17.73 -3.58
N ASP A 2 -15.62 16.76 -3.08
CA ASP A 2 -15.26 15.88 -1.96
C ASP A 2 -13.89 15.20 -2.13
N PHE A 3 -13.56 14.84 -3.37
CA PHE A 3 -12.33 14.12 -3.72
C PHE A 3 -11.04 14.88 -3.37
N LEU A 4 -10.92 16.18 -3.71
CA LEU A 4 -9.74 16.99 -3.38
C LEU A 4 -9.54 17.10 -1.87
N ARG A 5 -10.62 17.23 -1.11
CA ARG A 5 -10.56 17.29 0.37
C ARG A 5 -10.02 15.99 0.94
N GLY A 6 -10.51 14.84 0.45
CA GLY A 6 -10.01 13.53 0.85
C GLY A 6 -8.50 13.38 0.63
N PHE A 7 -7.98 13.77 -0.53
CA PHE A 7 -6.54 13.70 -0.81
C PHE A 7 -5.72 14.73 -0.05
N LYS A 8 -6.25 15.91 0.26
CA LYS A 8 -5.58 16.84 1.21
C LYS A 8 -5.41 16.22 2.60
N MET A 9 -6.33 15.33 2.99
CA MET A 9 -6.28 14.57 4.24
C MET A 9 -5.59 13.20 4.09
N PHE A 10 -4.93 12.92 2.97
CA PHE A 10 -4.36 11.60 2.69
C PHE A 10 -3.42 11.13 3.80
N GLY A 11 -2.55 12.01 4.30
CA GLY A 11 -1.62 11.66 5.38
C GLY A 11 -2.29 11.26 6.71
N SER A 12 -3.43 11.88 7.06
CA SER A 12 -4.14 11.52 8.28
C SER A 12 -5.00 10.27 8.10
N LEU A 13 -5.68 10.14 6.95
CA LEU A 13 -6.52 8.99 6.62
C LEU A 13 -5.70 7.70 6.46
N PHE A 14 -4.51 7.80 5.86
CA PHE A 14 -3.62 6.65 5.62
C PHE A 14 -2.56 6.47 6.71
N LYS A 15 -2.60 7.23 7.82
CA LYS A 15 -1.64 7.11 8.95
C LYS A 15 -1.37 5.66 9.39
N PRO A 16 -2.35 4.74 9.47
CA PRO A 16 -2.09 3.34 9.84
C PRO A 16 -1.09 2.61 8.91
N TYR A 17 -0.98 3.04 7.65
CA TYR A 17 -0.06 2.44 6.67
C TYR A 17 1.41 2.71 7.01
N VAL A 18 1.71 3.74 7.81
CA VAL A 18 3.09 3.98 8.29
C VAL A 18 3.57 2.77 9.09
N ARG A 19 2.76 2.33 10.07
CA ARG A 19 3.10 1.16 10.89
C ARG A 19 3.10 -0.12 10.08
N TYR A 20 2.07 -0.31 9.23
CA TYR A 20 1.97 -1.50 8.39
C TYR A 20 3.22 -1.69 7.52
N CYS A 21 3.64 -0.66 6.77
CA CYS A 21 4.81 -0.75 5.89
C CYS A 21 6.13 -0.92 6.67
N LEU A 22 6.22 -0.42 7.91
CA LEU A 22 7.40 -0.64 8.77
C LEU A 22 7.51 -2.08 9.29
N GLU A 23 6.39 -2.75 9.50
CA GLU A 23 6.33 -4.13 10.03
C GLU A 23 6.21 -5.18 8.91
N GLU A 24 5.87 -4.77 7.68
CA GLU A 24 5.59 -5.64 6.53
C GLU A 24 6.73 -6.64 6.27
N GLU A 25 7.97 -6.17 6.19
CA GLU A 25 9.14 -7.01 5.91
C GLU A 25 9.35 -8.08 6.99
N GLY A 26 9.34 -7.69 8.27
CA GLY A 26 9.47 -8.62 9.38
C GLY A 26 8.30 -9.61 9.48
N CYS A 27 7.08 -9.16 9.19
CA CYS A 27 5.90 -10.04 9.12
C CYS A 27 6.05 -11.07 7.99
N MET A 28 6.55 -10.64 6.82
CA MET A 28 6.80 -11.50 5.68
C MET A 28 7.91 -12.51 5.95
N GLU A 29 8.99 -12.11 6.60
CA GLU A 29 10.06 -13.02 7.04
C GLU A 29 9.55 -14.05 8.04
N TYR A 30 8.80 -13.61 9.06
CA TYR A 30 8.20 -14.50 10.05
C TYR A 30 7.27 -15.53 9.39
N MET A 31 6.38 -15.07 8.51
CA MET A 31 5.50 -15.95 7.74
C MET A 31 6.30 -16.96 6.88
N ARG A 32 7.36 -16.52 6.20
CA ARG A 32 8.22 -17.42 5.41
C ARG A 32 8.90 -18.47 6.29
N GLY A 33 9.36 -18.08 7.48
CA GLY A 33 9.90 -18.99 8.48
C GLY A 33 8.87 -20.05 8.91
N LEU A 34 7.65 -19.63 9.26
CA LEU A 34 6.57 -20.55 9.60
C LEU A 34 6.20 -21.51 8.46
N LEU A 35 6.16 -21.03 7.22
CA LEU A 35 5.89 -21.90 6.07
C LEU A 35 6.99 -22.95 5.85
N ARG A 36 8.24 -22.64 6.20
CA ARG A 36 9.38 -23.56 6.10
C ARG A 36 9.39 -24.56 7.26
N ASP A 37 9.24 -24.06 8.48
CA ASP A 37 9.58 -24.80 9.71
C ASP A 37 8.35 -25.42 10.39
N ASN A 38 7.13 -25.08 9.97
CA ASN A 38 5.89 -25.60 10.55
C ASN A 38 4.95 -26.20 9.49
N ASP A 39 4.92 -27.53 9.46
CA ASP A 39 4.13 -28.30 8.48
C ASP A 39 2.62 -28.09 8.63
N LEU A 40 2.11 -27.95 9.86
CA LEU A 40 0.69 -27.69 10.12
C LEU A 40 0.28 -26.32 9.58
N PHE A 41 1.11 -25.30 9.83
CA PHE A 41 0.89 -23.95 9.31
C PHE A 41 0.91 -23.95 7.78
N ARG A 42 1.90 -24.61 7.16
CA ARG A 42 1.99 -24.74 5.70
C ARG A 42 0.77 -25.44 5.10
N ALA A 43 0.31 -26.52 5.71
CA ALA A 43 -0.88 -27.25 5.27
C ALA A 43 -2.14 -26.37 5.36
N TYR A 44 -2.31 -25.66 6.47
CA TYR A 44 -3.42 -24.73 6.68
C TYR A 44 -3.43 -23.61 5.64
N VAL A 45 -2.30 -22.92 5.43
CA VAL A 45 -2.21 -21.84 4.43
C VAL A 45 -2.50 -22.36 3.03
N THR A 46 -1.95 -23.51 2.66
CA THR A 46 -2.20 -24.14 1.34
C THR A 46 -3.67 -24.49 1.14
N TRP A 47 -4.36 -24.95 2.20
CA TRP A 47 -5.79 -25.20 2.16
C TRP A 47 -6.58 -23.89 2.03
N ALA A 48 -6.25 -22.88 2.82
CA ALA A 48 -6.92 -21.58 2.81
C ALA A 48 -6.78 -20.87 1.45
N GLU A 49 -5.60 -20.90 0.83
CA GLU A 49 -5.33 -20.27 -0.48
C GLU A 49 -6.15 -20.88 -1.64
N LYS A 50 -6.67 -22.11 -1.49
CA LYS A 50 -7.57 -22.73 -2.46
C LYS A 50 -8.99 -22.16 -2.41
N HIS A 51 -9.33 -21.39 -1.37
CA HIS A 51 -10.65 -20.83 -1.24
C HIS A 51 -10.94 -19.83 -2.38
N PRO A 52 -12.11 -19.88 -3.04
CA PRO A 52 -12.40 -19.02 -4.19
C PRO A 52 -12.25 -17.51 -3.93
N GLN A 53 -12.52 -17.08 -2.69
CA GLN A 53 -12.37 -15.68 -2.27
C GLN A 53 -10.92 -15.19 -2.29
N CYS A 54 -9.94 -16.09 -2.24
CA CYS A 54 -8.53 -15.74 -2.32
C CYS A 54 -8.12 -15.30 -3.73
N GLN A 55 -8.95 -15.52 -4.76
CA GLN A 55 -8.68 -15.12 -6.15
C GLN A 55 -7.30 -15.59 -6.65
N ARG A 56 -6.87 -16.79 -6.22
CA ARG A 56 -5.54 -17.38 -6.53
C ARG A 56 -4.33 -16.61 -5.98
N LEU A 57 -4.55 -15.67 -5.07
CA LEU A 57 -3.47 -14.94 -4.42
C LEU A 57 -2.88 -15.76 -3.28
N LYS A 58 -1.56 -15.74 -3.17
CA LYS A 58 -0.88 -16.29 -2.00
C LYS A 58 -1.02 -15.33 -0.82
N LEU A 59 -0.86 -15.84 0.40
CA LEU A 59 -0.85 -15.01 1.61
C LEU A 59 0.20 -13.89 1.51
N SER A 60 1.37 -14.19 0.93
CA SER A 60 2.41 -13.20 0.61
C SER A 60 1.91 -12.04 -0.27
N ASP A 61 1.10 -12.36 -1.28
CA ASP A 61 0.58 -11.36 -2.22
C ASP A 61 -0.48 -10.50 -1.56
N MET A 62 -1.27 -11.08 -0.64
CA MET A 62 -2.27 -10.36 0.15
C MET A 62 -1.62 -9.38 1.12
N LEU A 63 -0.55 -9.79 1.80
CA LEU A 63 0.22 -8.95 2.71
C LEU A 63 0.88 -7.76 1.99
N ALA A 64 1.27 -7.93 0.72
CA ALA A 64 1.84 -6.83 -0.08
C ALA A 64 0.79 -5.82 -0.59
N LYS A 65 -0.52 -6.13 -0.55
CA LYS A 65 -1.57 -5.28 -1.15
C LYS A 65 -1.64 -3.87 -0.57
N PRO A 66 -1.55 -3.65 0.76
CA PRO A 66 -1.68 -2.31 1.32
C PRO A 66 -0.57 -1.38 0.80
N HIS A 67 0.68 -1.85 0.77
CA HIS A 67 1.80 -1.10 0.20
C HIS A 67 1.58 -0.83 -1.31
N GLN A 68 1.25 -1.86 -2.08
CA GLN A 68 0.96 -1.72 -3.52
C GLN A 68 -0.20 -0.76 -3.80
N ARG A 69 -1.22 -0.75 -2.94
CA ARG A 69 -2.38 0.14 -3.10
C ARG A 69 -1.97 1.58 -2.86
N LEU A 70 -1.11 1.83 -1.87
CA LEU A 70 -0.61 3.17 -1.56
C LEU A 70 0.13 3.76 -2.77
N THR A 71 1.04 3.00 -3.37
CA THR A 71 1.84 3.45 -4.53
C THR A 71 1.04 3.58 -5.83
N LYS A 72 -0.15 2.97 -5.92
CA LYS A 72 -1.05 3.11 -7.06
C LYS A 72 -1.78 4.45 -7.12
N TYR A 73 -2.02 5.14 -6.00
CA TYR A 73 -2.80 6.38 -6.00
C TYR A 73 -2.17 7.48 -6.87
N PRO A 74 -0.86 7.79 -6.76
CA PRO A 74 -0.22 8.75 -7.66
C PRO A 74 -0.30 8.35 -9.14
N LEU A 75 -0.16 7.07 -9.48
CA LEU A 75 -0.21 6.57 -10.87
C LEU A 75 -1.60 6.76 -11.50
N LEU A 76 -2.65 6.46 -10.72
CA LEU A 76 -4.03 6.67 -11.15
C LEU A 76 -4.33 8.16 -11.32
N LEU A 77 -3.92 9.00 -10.36
CA LEU A 77 -4.12 10.45 -10.44
C LEU A 77 -3.34 11.09 -11.61
N LYS A 78 -2.10 10.64 -11.90
CA LYS A 78 -1.34 11.07 -13.09
C LYS A 78 -2.08 10.70 -14.39
N SER A 79 -2.76 9.55 -14.42
CA SER A 79 -3.58 9.14 -15.57
C SER A 79 -4.82 10.03 -15.72
N VAL A 80 -5.44 10.44 -14.61
CA VAL A 80 -6.55 11.42 -14.59
C VAL A 80 -6.07 12.78 -15.07
N LEU A 81 -4.93 13.26 -14.57
CA LEU A 81 -4.34 14.55 -14.96
C LEU A 81 -4.12 14.63 -16.47
N ARG A 82 -3.63 13.55 -17.08
CA ARG A 82 -3.38 13.45 -18.52
C ARG A 82 -4.63 13.54 -19.40
N ARG A 83 -5.81 13.36 -18.81
CA ARG A 83 -7.13 13.42 -19.49
C ARG A 83 -7.99 14.59 -19.00
N THR A 84 -7.44 15.45 -18.16
CA THR A 84 -8.15 16.61 -17.62
C THR A 84 -7.68 17.83 -18.40
N ASP A 85 -8.60 18.59 -19.01
CA ASP A 85 -8.24 19.80 -19.78
C ASP A 85 -8.49 21.10 -19.02
N GLU A 86 -9.49 21.10 -18.14
CA GLU A 86 -9.88 22.29 -17.37
C GLU A 86 -8.78 22.68 -16.37
N PRO A 87 -8.28 23.94 -16.41
CA PRO A 87 -7.13 24.37 -15.60
C PRO A 87 -7.28 24.17 -14.10
N ARG A 88 -8.44 24.52 -13.50
CA ARG A 88 -8.64 24.39 -12.05
C ARG A 88 -8.68 22.92 -11.62
N ALA A 89 -9.24 22.05 -12.45
CA ALA A 89 -9.24 20.61 -12.24
C ALA A 89 -7.83 20.02 -12.37
N LYS A 90 -7.01 20.50 -13.32
CA LYS A 90 -5.58 20.13 -13.39
C LYS A 90 -4.85 20.49 -12.09
N GLU A 91 -4.99 21.72 -11.61
CA GLU A 91 -4.39 22.17 -10.35
C GLU A 91 -4.86 21.34 -9.15
N ALA A 92 -6.15 21.01 -9.10
CA ALA A 92 -6.69 20.12 -8.08
C ALA A 92 -6.04 18.74 -8.15
N VAL A 93 -5.93 18.13 -9.33
CA VAL A 93 -5.31 16.80 -9.50
C VAL A 93 -3.83 16.81 -9.15
N VAL A 94 -3.08 17.85 -9.53
CA VAL A 94 -1.68 18.04 -9.10
C VAL A 94 -1.58 18.06 -7.58
N THR A 95 -2.43 18.86 -6.91
CA THR A 95 -2.46 18.92 -5.44
C THR A 95 -2.73 17.54 -4.80
N MET A 96 -3.59 16.72 -5.42
CA MET A 96 -3.89 15.38 -4.94
C MET A 96 -2.70 14.42 -5.11
N ILE A 97 -1.99 14.51 -6.25
CA ILE A 97 -0.77 13.74 -6.51
C ILE A 97 0.28 14.07 -5.45
N ASP A 98 0.56 15.36 -5.25
CA ASP A 98 1.55 15.83 -4.29
C ASP A 98 1.26 15.33 -2.87
N SER A 99 -0.03 15.31 -2.48
CA SER A 99 -0.44 14.84 -1.16
C SER A 99 -0.19 13.34 -0.97
N ALA A 100 -0.49 12.52 -1.99
CA ALA A 100 -0.23 11.08 -1.95
C ALA A 100 1.27 10.77 -2.00
N GLU A 101 2.02 11.43 -2.88
CA GLU A 101 3.47 11.24 -3.00
C GLU A 101 4.20 11.68 -1.73
N ARG A 102 3.83 12.82 -1.12
CA ARG A 102 4.40 13.26 0.15
C ARG A 102 4.24 12.23 1.25
N PHE A 103 3.07 11.59 1.34
CA PHE A 103 2.84 10.53 2.31
C PHE A 103 3.69 9.29 2.02
N ILE A 104 3.76 8.84 0.76
CA ILE A 104 4.60 7.70 0.36
C ILE A 104 6.08 8.00 0.67
N HIS A 105 6.57 9.20 0.37
CA HIS A 105 7.91 9.63 0.71
C HIS A 105 8.18 9.59 2.22
N HIS A 106 7.20 10.02 3.02
CA HIS A 106 7.29 9.93 4.49
C HIS A 106 7.38 8.47 4.96
N VAL A 107 6.50 7.58 4.48
CA VAL A 107 6.56 6.14 4.81
C VAL A 107 7.92 5.56 4.43
N ASN A 108 8.40 5.81 3.21
CA ASN A 108 9.69 5.33 2.74
C ASN A 108 10.87 5.87 3.57
N ALA A 109 10.78 7.13 4.03
CA ALA A 109 11.79 7.71 4.92
C ALA A 109 11.82 7.01 6.29
N CYS A 110 10.65 6.73 6.87
CA CYS A 110 10.55 5.96 8.11
C CYS A 110 11.12 4.54 7.95
N MET A 111 10.83 3.87 6.82
CA MET A 111 11.37 2.52 6.54
C MET A 111 12.90 2.53 6.49
N ARG A 112 13.50 3.50 5.80
CA ARG A 112 14.97 3.64 5.73
C ARG A 112 15.61 3.89 7.09
N GLN A 113 14.98 4.70 7.95
CA GLN A 113 15.50 4.95 9.31
C GLN A 113 15.50 3.69 10.16
N ARG A 114 14.49 2.81 10.00
CA ARG A 114 14.39 1.55 10.76
C ARG A 114 15.40 0.48 10.30
N GLN A 115 15.75 0.46 9.01
CA GLN A 115 16.72 -0.50 8.46
C GLN A 115 18.19 -0.07 8.65
N GLY A 116 18.42 1.22 8.92
CA GLY A 116 19.76 1.80 9.06
C GLY A 116 20.27 1.99 10.50
N GLY A 117 19.57 1.46 11.50
CA GLY A 117 19.95 1.49 12.92
C GLY A 117 19.92 0.11 13.53
#